data_AF-A0A8I0WRF2-F1
#
_entry.id   AF-A0A8I0WRF2-F1
#
_cell.length_a   1.000
_cell.length_b   1.000
_cell.length_c   1.000
_cell.angle_alpha   90.00
_cell.angle_beta   90.00
_cell.angle_gamma   90.00
#
_symmetry.space_group_name_H-M   'P 1'
#
loop_
_entity.id
_entity.type
_entity.pdbx_description
1 polymer ?
#
loop_
_entity_poly.entity_id
_entity_poly.type
_entity_poly.pdbx_seq_one_letter_code
_entity_poly.pdbx_strand_id
1 'polypeptide(L)'
;MNTIHLCVVGISGYEGPDFILGAFDNEDIAEKAKTTFIRDNQNEDNQVKILAEKDRWIEVKEVKLDSFSCDIPLSDFYYIVSRFSEGFGQIYRDIEAIFDNYENALVKLEQLEKEHDESDSSFPEYFAIEKLQANQINAKTVTQWLADDFFGDDNRLL
;
A
#
# COMPACT_ATOMS: atom_id res chain seq x y z
N MET A 1 -9.29 21.10 -1.37
CA MET A 1 -8.15 20.25 -0.99
C MET A 1 -8.32 19.72 0.41
N ASN A 2 -8.59 18.43 0.49
CA ASN A 2 -8.40 17.63 1.68
C ASN A 2 -6.98 17.02 1.62
N THR A 3 -6.48 16.56 2.75
CA THR A 3 -5.23 15.80 2.82
C THR A 3 -5.56 14.41 3.31
N ILE A 4 -5.14 13.40 2.56
CA ILE A 4 -5.19 12.00 2.98
C ILE A 4 -3.79 11.57 3.37
N HIS A 5 -3.65 11.02 4.57
CA HIS A 5 -2.42 10.46 5.11
C HIS A 5 -2.46 8.94 4.95
N LEU A 6 -1.54 8.39 4.16
CA LEU A 6 -1.34 6.95 4.07
C LEU A 6 -0.27 6.54 5.08
N CYS A 7 -0.60 5.61 5.98
CA CYS A 7 0.41 4.98 6.83
C CYS A 7 1.01 3.80 6.08
N VAL A 8 2.27 3.93 5.68
CA VAL A 8 2.97 2.95 4.86
C VAL A 8 4.02 2.23 5.69
N VAL A 9 4.00 0.90 5.67
CA VAL A 9 5.00 0.01 6.24
C VAL A 9 5.97 -0.34 5.13
N GLY A 10 7.18 0.22 5.21
CA GLY A 10 8.27 0.01 4.28
C GLY A 10 8.86 -1.38 4.43
N ILE A 11 8.77 -2.18 3.39
CA ILE A 11 9.26 -3.57 3.36
C ILE A 11 10.47 -3.63 2.42
N SER A 12 11.34 -4.62 2.60
CA SER A 12 12.39 -4.84 1.61
C SER A 12 11.78 -5.29 0.29
N GLY A 13 12.11 -4.69 -0.85
CA GLY A 13 11.63 -5.16 -2.14
C GLY A 13 11.97 -6.63 -2.44
N TYR A 14 13.00 -7.20 -1.81
CA TYR A 14 13.33 -8.64 -1.86
C TYR A 14 12.37 -9.53 -1.06
N GLU A 15 11.66 -8.94 -0.10
CA GLU A 15 10.61 -9.57 0.70
C GLU A 15 9.23 -9.34 0.08
N GLY A 16 9.01 -8.15 -0.48
CA GLY A 16 7.81 -7.75 -1.21
C GLY A 16 7.60 -6.23 -1.20
N PRO A 17 6.53 -5.76 -1.85
CA PRO A 17 6.18 -4.35 -1.92
C PRO A 17 5.75 -3.79 -0.56
N ASP A 18 5.89 -2.48 -0.42
CA ASP A 18 5.39 -1.71 0.72
C ASP A 18 3.90 -1.98 0.98
N PHE A 19 3.54 -2.04 2.26
CA PHE A 19 2.19 -2.32 2.71
C PHE A 19 1.51 -1.05 3.23
N ILE A 20 0.27 -0.79 2.82
CA ILE A 20 -0.52 0.31 3.37
C ILE A 20 -1.29 -0.20 4.60
N LEU A 21 -0.83 0.26 5.77
CA LEU A 21 -1.48 0.00 7.05
C LEU A 21 -2.85 0.66 7.15
N GLY A 22 -3.05 1.81 6.52
CA GLY A 22 -4.34 2.50 6.51
C GLY A 22 -4.31 3.84 5.79
N ALA A 23 -5.49 4.36 5.50
CA ALA A 23 -5.69 5.67 4.89
C ALA A 23 -6.54 6.55 5.82
N PHE A 24 -6.05 7.75 6.13
CA PHE A 24 -6.60 8.60 7.19
C PHE A 24 -6.82 10.02 6.67
N ASP A 25 -7.97 10.62 6.98
CA ASP A 25 -8.23 12.04 6.69
C ASP A 25 -7.82 12.97 7.86
N ASN A 26 -7.30 12.38 8.93
CA ASN A 26 -6.89 13.06 10.14
C ASN A 26 -5.47 12.61 10.55
N GLU A 27 -4.56 13.57 10.65
CA GLU A 27 -3.15 13.35 11.00
C GLU A 27 -2.97 12.70 12.38
N ASP A 28 -3.74 13.09 13.39
CA ASP A 28 -3.63 12.53 14.75
C ASP A 28 -4.01 11.04 14.76
N ILE A 29 -5.02 10.65 13.98
CA ILE A 29 -5.41 9.24 13.84
C ILE A 29 -4.31 8.45 13.11
N ALA A 30 -3.75 9.03 12.04
CA ALA A 30 -2.66 8.43 11.28
C ALA A 30 -1.41 8.19 12.15
N GLU A 31 -0.98 9.20 12.91
CA GLU A 31 0.18 9.08 13.81
C GLU A 31 -0.08 8.09 14.96
N LYS A 32 -1.30 8.03 15.47
CA LYS A 32 -1.69 7.03 16.47
C LYS A 32 -1.61 5.62 15.90
N ALA A 33 -2.08 5.39 14.67
CA ALA A 33 -2.01 4.09 14.01
C ALA A 33 -0.55 3.66 13.78
N LYS A 34 0.28 4.55 13.24
CA LYS A 34 1.72 4.34 13.06
C LYS A 34 2.43 3.99 14.36
N THR A 35 2.23 4.81 15.40
CA THR A 35 2.90 4.59 16.71
C THR A 35 2.45 3.28 17.35
N THR A 36 1.17 2.94 17.23
CA THR A 36 0.61 1.68 17.72
C THR A 36 1.24 0.49 17.01
N PHE A 37 1.31 0.54 15.68
CA PHE A 37 1.93 -0.53 14.89
C PHE A 37 3.41 -0.74 15.25
N ILE A 38 4.17 0.35 15.37
CA ILE A 38 5.58 0.29 15.79
C ILE A 38 5.67 -0.39 17.15
N ARG A 39 4.95 0.11 18.16
CA ARG A 39 5.00 -0.42 19.53
C ARG A 39 4.65 -1.91 19.59
N ASP A 40 3.64 -2.33 18.85
CA ASP A 40 3.14 -3.70 18.90
C ASP A 40 4.05 -4.70 18.17
N ASN A 41 4.97 -4.22 17.30
CA ASN A 41 5.90 -5.04 16.51
C ASN A 41 7.39 -4.74 16.79
N GLN A 42 7.68 -3.93 17.81
CA GLN A 42 9.05 -3.57 18.17
C GLN A 42 9.66 -4.62 19.11
N ASN A 43 10.86 -5.08 18.79
CA ASN A 43 11.61 -6.00 19.63
C ASN A 43 12.47 -5.28 20.68
N GLU A 44 13.18 -6.06 21.51
CA GLU A 44 14.06 -5.53 22.57
C GLU A 44 15.22 -4.66 22.03
N ASP A 45 15.61 -4.86 20.77
CA ASP A 45 16.64 -4.07 20.07
C ASP A 45 16.08 -2.80 19.41
N ASN A 46 14.84 -2.44 19.71
CA ASN A 46 14.09 -1.35 19.08
C ASN A 46 13.86 -1.49 17.56
N GLN A 47 14.08 -2.68 17.00
CA GLN A 47 13.80 -2.98 15.59
C GLN A 47 12.34 -3.41 15.42
N VAL A 48 11.68 -2.91 14.38
CA VAL A 48 10.32 -3.33 14.04
C VAL A 48 10.41 -4.58 13.17
N LYS A 49 9.83 -5.69 13.65
CA LYS A 49 9.83 -6.98 12.95
C LYS A 49 8.47 -7.62 13.01
N ILE A 50 8.11 -8.27 11.92
CA ILE A 50 6.81 -8.95 11.78
C ILE A 50 7.07 -10.44 11.67
N LEU A 51 6.37 -11.23 12.49
CA LEU A 51 6.48 -12.69 12.47
C LEU A 51 5.65 -13.23 11.32
N ALA A 52 6.30 -13.73 10.28
CA ALA A 52 5.68 -14.48 9.19
C ALA A 52 5.47 -15.95 9.58
N GLU A 53 4.77 -16.70 8.71
CA GLU A 53 4.65 -18.14 8.87
C GLU A 53 6.03 -18.83 8.94
N LYS A 54 6.10 -19.94 9.68
CA LYS A 54 7.32 -20.75 9.91
C LYS A 54 8.43 -20.03 10.70
N ASP A 55 8.04 -19.18 11.65
CA ASP A 55 8.95 -18.46 12.56
C ASP A 55 9.97 -17.55 11.86
N ARG A 56 9.66 -17.13 10.62
CA ARG A 56 10.50 -16.23 9.84
C ARG A 56 10.16 -14.79 10.18
N TRP A 57 11.15 -14.00 10.58
CA TRP A 57 10.97 -12.58 10.86
C TRP A 57 11.22 -11.75 9.61
N ILE A 58 10.29 -10.85 9.30
CA ILE A 58 10.44 -9.84 8.26
C ILE A 58 10.83 -8.53 8.94
N GLU A 59 11.94 -7.95 8.50
CA GLU A 59 12.39 -6.64 8.97
C GLU A 59 11.60 -5.52 8.29
N VAL A 60 11.01 -4.63 9.09
CA VAL A 60 10.36 -3.41 8.60
C VAL A 60 11.44 -2.33 8.52
N LYS A 61 11.65 -1.80 7.31
CA LYS A 61 12.65 -0.76 7.06
C LYS A 61 12.24 0.58 7.68
N GLU A 62 10.97 0.93 7.51
CA GLU A 62 10.40 2.16 8.03
C GLU A 62 8.88 2.04 8.19
N VAL A 63 8.29 2.88 9.03
CA VAL A 63 6.84 3.12 9.04
C VAL A 63 6.63 4.62 8.90
N LYS A 64 6.12 5.06 7.76
CA LYS A 64 6.02 6.47 7.38
C LYS A 64 4.57 6.89 7.14
N LEU A 65 4.35 8.21 7.18
CA LEU A 65 3.09 8.82 6.77
C LEU A 65 3.35 9.61 5.50
N ASP A 66 2.77 9.16 4.40
CA ASP A 66 2.78 9.88 3.13
C ASP A 66 1.50 10.70 3.01
N SER A 67 1.64 12.01 2.77
CA SER A 67 0.51 12.94 2.73
C SER A 67 0.18 13.32 1.30
N PHE A 68 -1.08 13.12 0.91
CA PHE A 68 -1.57 13.37 -0.44
C PHE A 68 -2.60 14.49 -0.39
N SER A 69 -2.26 15.63 -1.00
CA SER A 69 -3.23 16.71 -1.18
C SER A 69 -4.10 16.40 -2.39
N CYS A 70 -5.40 16.26 -2.16
CA CYS A 70 -6.34 15.82 -3.18
C CYS A 70 -7.65 16.61 -3.09
N ASP A 71 -8.31 16.75 -4.25
CA ASP A 71 -9.62 17.40 -4.37
C ASP A 71 -10.78 16.39 -4.30
N ILE A 72 -10.55 15.24 -3.63
CA ILE A 72 -11.60 14.28 -3.34
C ILE A 72 -12.27 14.61 -2.00
N PRO A 73 -13.60 14.44 -1.86
CA PRO A 73 -14.29 14.61 -0.59
C PRO A 73 -13.85 13.57 0.44
N LEU A 74 -14.13 13.85 1.71
CA LEU A 74 -14.01 12.82 2.76
C LEU A 74 -15.05 11.73 2.49
N SER A 75 -14.64 10.47 2.63
CA SER A 75 -15.42 9.30 2.24
C SER A 75 -15.25 8.20 3.27
N ASP A 76 -16.19 7.27 3.33
CA ASP A 76 -16.09 6.07 4.17
C ASP A 76 -15.00 5.11 3.66
N PHE A 77 -14.66 5.20 2.36
CA PHE A 77 -13.66 4.37 1.71
C PHE A 77 -12.76 5.19 0.79
N TYR A 78 -11.49 4.80 0.74
CA TYR A 78 -10.53 5.28 -0.23
C TYR A 78 -10.07 4.14 -1.13
N TYR A 79 -9.93 4.45 -2.41
CA TYR A 79 -9.46 3.54 -3.45
C TYR A 79 -8.08 4.00 -3.92
N ILE A 80 -7.07 3.19 -3.64
CA ILE A 80 -5.66 3.54 -3.85
C ILE A 80 -5.18 2.81 -5.09
N VAL A 81 -4.88 3.56 -6.13
CA VAL A 81 -4.26 3.03 -7.35
C VAL A 81 -2.76 2.97 -7.14
N SER A 82 -2.17 1.81 -7.33
CA SER A 82 -0.72 1.61 -7.19
C SER A 82 -0.14 0.98 -8.44
N ARG A 83 1.03 1.45 -8.82
CA ARG A 83 1.91 0.80 -9.78
C ARG A 83 2.90 -0.05 -9.01
N PHE A 84 3.21 -1.21 -9.56
CA PHE A 84 4.27 -2.06 -9.08
C PHE A 84 5.23 -2.34 -10.22
N SER A 85 6.50 -2.45 -9.89
CA SER A 85 7.55 -2.75 -10.85
C SER A 85 8.39 -3.89 -10.31
N GLU A 86 8.60 -4.92 -11.13
CA GLU A 86 9.38 -6.10 -10.77
C GLU A 86 10.71 -6.17 -11.53
N GLY A 87 11.81 -6.27 -10.81
CA GLY A 87 13.14 -6.35 -11.43
C GLY A 87 14.20 -6.85 -10.46
N PHE A 88 15.14 -7.67 -10.97
CA PHE A 88 16.26 -8.21 -10.19
C PHE A 88 15.84 -8.93 -8.89
N GLY A 89 14.70 -9.62 -8.92
CA GLY A 89 14.13 -10.32 -7.76
C GLY A 89 13.59 -9.38 -6.67
N GLN A 90 13.28 -8.13 -7.03
CA GLN A 90 12.65 -7.15 -6.16
C GLN A 90 11.33 -6.69 -6.74
N ILE A 91 10.38 -6.41 -5.86
CA ILE A 91 9.10 -5.80 -6.20
C ILE A 91 9.01 -4.47 -5.46
N TYR A 92 8.78 -3.39 -6.22
CA TYR A 92 8.53 -2.06 -5.68
C TYR A 92 7.08 -1.66 -5.91
N ARG A 93 6.62 -0.72 -5.09
CA ARG A 93 5.28 -0.16 -5.17
C ARG A 93 5.36 1.36 -5.15
N ASP A 94 4.69 1.99 -6.10
CA ASP A 94 4.44 3.42 -6.15
C ASP A 94 2.94 3.68 -6.01
N ILE A 95 2.58 4.70 -5.22
CA ILE A 95 1.19 5.17 -5.12
C ILE A 95 0.93 6.20 -6.20
N GLU A 96 0.12 5.83 -7.19
CA GLU A 96 -0.19 6.65 -8.36
C GLU A 96 -1.28 7.67 -8.08
N ALA A 97 -2.35 7.24 -7.39
CA ALA A 97 -3.49 8.10 -7.11
C ALA A 97 -4.38 7.54 -5.98
N ILE A 98 -5.19 8.41 -5.39
CA ILE A 98 -6.20 8.08 -4.40
C ILE A 98 -7.54 8.66 -4.85
N PHE A 99 -8.60 7.85 -4.77
CA PHE A 99 -9.96 8.24 -5.13
C PHE A 99 -10.94 7.92 -4.00
N ASP A 100 -12.05 8.66 -3.97
CA ASP A 100 -13.20 8.43 -3.08
C ASP A 100 -14.23 7.46 -3.68
N ASN A 101 -14.13 7.15 -4.97
CA ASN A 101 -14.98 6.21 -5.68
C ASN A 101 -14.16 5.18 -6.47
N TYR A 102 -14.78 4.04 -6.76
CA TYR A 102 -14.12 2.95 -7.48
C TYR A 102 -14.00 3.24 -8.98
N GLU A 103 -15.00 3.90 -9.56
CA GLU A 103 -15.08 4.15 -11.00
C GLU A 103 -13.96 5.07 -11.49
N ASN A 104 -13.59 6.11 -10.74
CA ASN A 104 -12.47 6.97 -11.10
C ASN A 104 -11.13 6.24 -10.92
N ALA A 105 -11.01 5.41 -9.88
CA ALA A 105 -9.83 4.57 -9.68
C ALA A 105 -9.64 3.60 -10.86
N LEU A 106 -10.75 3.03 -11.35
CA LEU A 106 -10.75 2.14 -12.51
C LEU A 106 -10.31 2.86 -13.79
N VAL A 107 -10.83 4.05 -14.05
CA VAL A 107 -10.43 4.86 -15.21
C VAL A 107 -8.93 5.19 -15.17
N LYS A 108 -8.38 5.51 -13.99
CA LYS A 108 -6.94 5.75 -13.82
C LYS A 108 -6.13 4.48 -14.03
N LEU A 109 -6.58 3.34 -13.54
CA LEU A 109 -5.92 2.05 -13.76
C LEU A 109 -5.88 1.69 -15.25
N GLU A 110 -7.01 1.78 -15.97
CA GLU A 110 -7.09 1.52 -17.42
C GLU A 110 -6.20 2.48 -18.22
N GLN A 111 -6.07 3.73 -17.78
CA GLN A 111 -5.14 4.69 -18.36
C GLN A 111 -3.68 4.23 -18.18
N LEU A 112 -3.29 3.82 -16.99
CA LEU A 112 -1.93 3.37 -16.69
C LEU A 112 -1.56 2.10 -17.46
N GLU A 113 -2.48 1.13 -17.54
CA GLU A 113 -2.29 -0.10 -18.34
C GLU A 113 -2.02 0.24 -19.80
N LYS A 114 -2.82 1.14 -20.38
CA LYS A 114 -2.63 1.58 -21.77
C LYS A 114 -1.29 2.30 -21.98
N GLU A 115 -0.91 3.19 -21.05
CA GLU A 115 0.38 3.89 -21.12
C GLU A 115 1.56 2.93 -21.02
N HIS A 116 1.44 1.86 -20.22
CA HIS A 116 2.45 0.82 -20.08
C HIS A 116 2.59 -0.02 -21.36
N ASP A 117 1.49 -0.48 -21.95
CA ASP A 117 1.49 -1.23 -23.22
C ASP A 117 2.14 -0.47 -24.38
N GLU A 118 2.03 0.86 -24.36
CA GLU A 118 2.63 1.76 -25.34
C GLU A 118 4.10 2.10 -25.01
N SER A 119 4.62 1.66 -23.85
CA SER A 119 5.97 1.97 -23.37
C SER A 119 6.97 0.85 -23.66
N ASP A 120 8.22 1.22 -23.97
CA ASP A 120 9.37 0.30 -23.97
C ASP A 120 9.91 0.12 -22.53
N SER A 121 9.05 -0.28 -21.58
CA SER A 121 9.50 -0.49 -20.20
C SER A 121 10.54 -1.60 -20.14
N SER A 122 11.63 -1.36 -19.41
CA SER A 122 12.71 -2.33 -19.22
C SER A 122 12.37 -3.42 -18.20
N PHE A 123 11.29 -3.25 -17.44
CA PHE A 123 10.84 -4.15 -16.38
C PHE A 123 9.33 -4.37 -16.45
N PRO A 124 8.83 -5.59 -16.14
CA PRO A 124 7.40 -5.81 -15.98
C PRO A 124 6.81 -4.86 -14.93
N GLU A 125 5.69 -4.25 -15.28
CA GLU A 125 4.88 -3.45 -14.35
C GLU A 125 3.47 -4.00 -14.29
N TYR A 126 2.81 -3.78 -13.17
CA TYR A 126 1.42 -4.15 -12.95
C TYR A 126 0.74 -3.11 -12.07
N PHE A 127 -0.58 -3.02 -12.19
CA PHE A 127 -1.37 -1.97 -11.55
C PHE A 127 -2.48 -2.60 -10.72
N ALA A 128 -2.76 -2.03 -9.55
CA ALA A 128 -3.83 -2.53 -8.69
C ALA A 128 -4.58 -1.40 -8.01
N ILE A 129 -5.82 -1.71 -7.62
CA ILE A 129 -6.65 -0.85 -6.78
C ILE A 129 -6.84 -1.53 -5.43
N GLU A 130 -6.40 -0.88 -4.36
CA GLU A 130 -6.74 -1.31 -3.00
C GLU A 130 -7.87 -0.47 -2.44
N LYS A 131 -8.89 -1.13 -1.86
CA LYS A 131 -9.97 -0.47 -1.14
C LYS A 131 -9.69 -0.49 0.35
N LEU A 132 -9.51 0.68 0.96
CA LEU A 132 -9.32 0.85 2.40
C LEU A 132 -10.50 1.59 3.03
N GLN A 133 -10.89 1.18 4.22
CA GLN A 133 -11.85 1.93 5.03
C GLN A 133 -11.15 3.15 5.64
N ALA A 134 -11.76 4.32 5.48
CA ALA A 134 -11.20 5.57 5.98
C ALA A 134 -11.05 5.53 7.50
N ASN A 135 -9.92 6.06 7.97
CA ASN A 135 -9.58 6.18 9.39
C ASN A 135 -9.51 4.84 10.15
N GLN A 136 -9.27 3.74 9.43
CA GLN A 136 -9.12 2.42 10.02
C GLN A 136 -7.83 1.74 9.54
N ILE A 137 -7.31 0.86 10.38
CA ILE A 137 -6.23 -0.04 10.00
C ILE A 137 -6.78 -1.08 9.03
N ASN A 138 -5.99 -1.39 8.01
CA ASN A 138 -6.28 -2.41 7.01
C ASN A 138 -6.58 -3.75 7.69
N ALA A 139 -7.66 -4.40 7.27
CA ALA A 139 -8.05 -5.70 7.80
C ALA A 139 -7.04 -6.80 7.43
N LYS A 140 -6.34 -6.65 6.30
CA LYS A 140 -5.25 -7.51 5.88
C LYS A 140 -3.99 -7.19 6.70
N THR A 141 -3.28 -8.20 7.18
CA THR A 141 -1.99 -8.02 7.85
C THR A 141 -0.85 -7.93 6.84
N VAL A 142 0.32 -7.44 7.25
CA VAL A 142 1.53 -7.47 6.40
C VAL A 142 1.88 -8.89 5.96
N THR A 143 1.68 -9.88 6.82
CA THR A 143 1.96 -11.28 6.47
C THR A 143 1.01 -11.82 5.42
N GLN A 144 -0.27 -11.48 5.49
CA GLN A 144 -1.25 -11.81 4.46
C GLN A 144 -0.97 -11.06 3.15
N TRP A 145 -0.56 -9.80 3.24
CA TRP A 145 -0.11 -9.00 2.09
C TRP A 145 1.03 -9.66 1.32
N LEU A 146 2.01 -10.22 2.04
CA LEU A 146 3.17 -10.87 1.43
C LEU A 146 2.94 -12.34 1.04
N ALA A 147 1.85 -12.95 1.51
CA ALA A 147 1.51 -14.33 1.20
C ALA A 147 0.55 -14.46 0.00
N ASP A 148 -0.30 -13.47 -0.19
CA ASP A 148 -1.14 -13.34 -1.39
C ASP A 148 -0.30 -12.77 -2.54
N ASP A 149 -0.74 -12.92 -3.79
CA ASP A 149 -0.12 -12.29 -4.97
C ASP A 149 -0.24 -10.73 -4.94
N PHE A 150 -0.32 -10.10 -3.77
CA PHE A 150 -0.55 -8.66 -3.54
C PHE A 150 -1.92 -8.14 -4.01
N PHE A 151 -2.60 -8.84 -4.92
CA PHE A 151 -3.90 -8.47 -5.44
C PHE A 151 -5.02 -9.17 -4.64
N GLY A 152 -5.87 -8.39 -3.98
CA GLY A 152 -7.09 -8.94 -3.38
C GLY A 152 -8.09 -9.36 -4.47
N ASP A 153 -8.61 -10.59 -4.37
CA ASP A 153 -9.71 -11.18 -5.15
C ASP A 153 -9.69 -11.00 -6.69
N ASP A 154 -9.11 -11.99 -7.37
CA ASP A 154 -9.78 -12.87 -8.36
C ASP A 154 -10.56 -12.31 -9.56
N ASN A 155 -10.47 -11.02 -9.93
CA ASN A 155 -11.20 -10.55 -11.12
C ASN A 155 -10.46 -9.73 -12.17
N ARG A 156 -9.17 -9.40 -12.01
CA ARG A 156 -8.37 -8.81 -13.10
C ARG A 156 -6.91 -9.20 -12.98
N LEU A 157 -6.62 -10.47 -13.28
CA LEU A 157 -5.37 -10.83 -13.95
C LEU A 157 -5.73 -10.91 -15.44
N LEU A 158 -5.55 -9.83 -16.17
CA LEU A 158 -5.53 -9.86 -17.64
C LEU A 158 -4.07 -9.74 -18.09
#